data_AF-A0A0L0QLC9-F1
#
_entry.id   AF-A0A0L0QLC9-F1
#
_cell.length_a   1.000
_cell.length_b   1.000
_cell.length_c   1.000
_cell.angle_alpha   90.00
_cell.angle_beta   90.00
_cell.angle_gamma   90.00
#
_symmetry.space_group_name_H-M   'P 1'
#
loop_
_entity.id
_entity.type
_entity.pdbx_description
1 polymer ?
#
loop_
_entity_poly.entity_id
_entity_poly.type
_entity_poly.pdbx_seq_one_letter_code
_entity_poly.pdbx_strand_id
1 'polypeptide(L)'
;MKLQLANRSIYNCLELAAAKREYIEIELRHRKLGKTTALIQFAKENGYVVLVGSVAEAKVLIREYGYRLIKSINSNLDGYPFFVFDETAPREKIEAMKEDGQIIITGFLRAEDFYGEQAVNK
;
A
#
# COMPACT_ATOMS: atom_id res chain seq x y z
N MET A 1 10.03 2.42 -23.10
CA MET A 1 9.94 2.27 -21.63
C MET A 1 10.89 3.29 -20.99
N LYS A 2 10.38 4.26 -20.22
CA LYS A 2 11.22 5.30 -19.61
C LYS A 2 11.64 4.82 -18.22
N LEU A 3 12.92 4.49 -18.04
CA LEU A 3 13.46 4.09 -16.74
C LEU A 3 13.49 5.31 -15.83
N GLN A 4 12.65 5.33 -14.79
CA GLN A 4 12.69 6.35 -13.76
C GLN A 4 13.40 5.79 -12.52
N LEU A 5 14.51 6.40 -12.12
CA LEU A 5 15.34 5.94 -11.00
C LEU A 5 14.54 5.82 -9.69
N ALA A 6 13.65 6.79 -9.42
CA ALA A 6 12.79 6.79 -8.23
C ALA A 6 11.90 5.54 -8.16
N ASN A 7 11.31 5.12 -9.29
CA ASN A 7 10.46 3.92 -9.31
C ASN A 7 11.25 2.66 -9.02
N ARG A 8 12.47 2.53 -9.56
CA ARG A 8 13.33 1.36 -9.32
C ARG A 8 13.78 1.29 -7.86
N SER A 9 14.17 2.42 -7.27
CA SER A 9 14.53 2.43 -5.84
C SER A 9 13.34 2.06 -4.96
N ILE A 10 12.15 2.58 -5.24
CA ILE A 10 10.93 2.26 -4.48
C ILE A 10 10.54 0.79 -4.66
N TYR A 11 10.63 0.25 -5.87
CA TYR A 11 10.35 -1.14 -6.15
C TYR A 11 11.25 -2.07 -5.34
N ASN A 12 12.55 -1.82 -5.32
CA ASN A 12 13.49 -2.60 -4.50
C ASN A 12 13.15 -2.52 -3.00
N CYS A 13 12.69 -1.35 -2.51
CA CYS A 13 12.21 -1.23 -1.13
C CYS A 13 10.99 -2.11 -0.88
N LEU A 14 10.04 -2.18 -1.82
CA LEU A 14 8.87 -3.06 -1.73
C LEU A 14 9.26 -4.53 -1.71
N GLU A 15 10.22 -4.95 -2.53
CA GLU A 15 10.73 -6.34 -2.51
C GLU A 15 11.37 -6.69 -1.17
N LEU A 16 12.23 -5.81 -0.64
CA LEU A 16 12.89 -6.02 0.65
C LEU A 16 11.89 -6.05 1.81
N ALA A 17 10.92 -5.13 1.81
CA ALA A 17 9.88 -5.05 2.82
C ALA A 17 8.96 -6.28 2.77
N ALA A 18 8.55 -6.71 1.58
CA ALA A 18 7.76 -7.92 1.38
C ALA A 18 8.49 -9.18 1.86
N ALA A 19 9.79 -9.30 1.59
CA ALA A 19 10.61 -10.44 2.04
C ALA A 19 10.67 -10.54 3.58
N LYS A 20 10.56 -9.41 4.28
CA LYS A 20 10.56 -9.33 5.74
C LYS A 20 9.17 -9.23 6.37
N ARG A 21 8.11 -9.10 5.56
CA ARG A 21 6.74 -8.75 5.99
C ARG A 21 6.69 -7.45 6.81
N GLU A 22 7.46 -6.47 6.37
CA GLU A 22 7.53 -5.13 6.97
C GLU A 22 6.81 -4.10 6.09
N TYR A 23 6.47 -2.96 6.69
CA TYR A 23 5.89 -1.81 5.99
C TYR A 23 6.95 -0.72 5.79
N ILE A 24 6.77 0.07 4.75
CA ILE A 24 7.68 1.17 4.42
C ILE A 24 7.12 2.45 5.04
N GLU A 25 7.82 3.01 6.01
CA GLU A 25 7.50 4.32 6.57
C GLU A 25 7.79 5.43 5.54
N ILE A 26 6.86 6.38 5.44
CA ILE A 26 6.96 7.53 4.54
C ILE A 26 6.81 8.84 5.31
N GLU A 27 7.86 9.65 5.29
CA GLU A 27 7.81 11.02 5.78
C GLU A 27 6.94 11.92 4.88
N LEU A 28 6.21 12.87 5.47
CA LEU A 28 5.27 13.77 4.79
C LEU A 28 5.87 14.55 3.61
N ARG A 29 7.19 14.76 3.61
CA ARG A 29 7.90 15.49 2.55
C ARG A 29 8.02 14.69 1.24
N HIS A 30 7.70 13.39 1.25
CA HIS A 30 7.84 12.47 0.11
C HIS A 30 6.56 12.27 -0.72
N ARG A 31 5.70 13.29 -0.82
CA ARG A 31 4.55 13.26 -1.74
C ARG A 31 5.03 13.32 -3.20
N LYS A 32 4.36 12.58 -4.10
CA LYS A 32 4.58 12.53 -5.57
C LYS A 32 5.88 11.86 -6.08
N LEU A 33 6.48 10.93 -5.34
CA LEU A 33 7.68 10.19 -5.78
C LEU A 33 7.42 8.94 -6.66
N GLY A 34 6.21 8.76 -7.19
CA GLY A 34 5.88 7.54 -7.98
C GLY A 34 5.59 6.29 -7.14
N LYS A 35 5.33 6.45 -5.83
CA LYS A 35 5.06 5.36 -4.88
C LYS A 35 3.90 4.47 -5.32
N THR A 36 2.73 5.07 -5.59
CA THR A 36 1.53 4.36 -6.04
C THR A 36 1.79 3.61 -7.35
N THR A 37 2.52 4.23 -8.29
CA THR A 37 2.92 3.57 -9.55
C THR A 37 3.80 2.34 -9.30
N ALA A 38 4.81 2.45 -8.44
CA ALA A 38 5.69 1.33 -8.10
C ALA A 38 4.94 0.22 -7.34
N LEU A 39 4.03 0.59 -6.42
CA LEU A 39 3.18 -0.36 -5.69
C LEU A 39 2.26 -1.15 -6.62
N ILE A 40 1.59 -0.46 -7.55
CA ILE A 40 0.69 -1.10 -8.51
C ILE A 40 1.48 -2.01 -9.45
N GLN A 41 2.67 -1.59 -9.90
CA GLN A 41 3.54 -2.44 -10.71
C GLN A 41 3.95 -3.71 -9.94
N PHE A 42 4.43 -3.55 -8.69
CA PHE A 42 4.80 -4.65 -7.80
C PHE A 42 3.63 -5.62 -7.57
N ALA A 43 2.45 -5.09 -7.27
CA ALA A 43 1.25 -5.90 -7.07
C ALA A 43 0.85 -6.65 -8.35
N LYS A 44 0.92 -5.98 -9.51
CA LYS A 44 0.57 -6.57 -10.81
C LYS A 44 1.51 -7.71 -11.19
N GLU A 45 2.80 -7.58 -10.92
CA GLU A 45 3.80 -8.63 -11.19
C GLU A 45 3.62 -9.85 -10.28
N ASN A 46 3.09 -9.66 -9.07
CA ASN A 46 2.92 -10.73 -8.09
C ASN A 46 1.46 -11.22 -7.90
N GLY A 47 0.48 -10.59 -8.55
CA GLY A 47 -0.93 -10.93 -8.41
C GLY A 47 -1.59 -10.49 -7.10
N TYR A 48 -1.07 -9.44 -6.44
CA TYR A 48 -1.58 -8.95 -5.15
C TYR A 48 -2.71 -7.93 -5.29
N VAL A 49 -3.63 -7.90 -4.32
CA VAL A 49 -4.65 -6.85 -4.24
C VAL A 49 -4.03 -5.56 -3.69
N VAL A 50 -4.23 -4.44 -4.38
CA VAL A 50 -3.81 -3.12 -3.89
C VAL A 50 -4.95 -2.45 -3.15
N LEU A 51 -4.74 -2.17 -1.87
CA LEU A 51 -5.70 -1.46 -1.01
C LEU A 51 -5.43 0.05 -1.04
N VAL A 52 -6.48 0.82 -1.30
CA VAL A 52 -6.46 2.29 -1.27
C VAL A 52 -7.58 2.84 -0.38
N GLY A 53 -7.48 4.11 0.01
CA GLY A 53 -8.36 4.71 1.01
C GLY A 53 -9.83 4.76 0.62
N SER A 54 -10.15 4.91 -0.68
CA SER A 54 -11.53 5.12 -1.13
C SER A 54 -11.93 4.36 -2.40
N VAL A 55 -13.24 4.14 -2.57
CA VAL A 55 -13.80 3.51 -3.77
C VAL A 55 -13.61 4.40 -5.01
N ALA A 56 -13.69 5.72 -4.85
CA ALA A 56 -13.47 6.66 -5.94
C ALA A 56 -12.03 6.60 -6.46
N GLU A 57 -11.06 6.59 -5.55
CA GLU A 57 -9.63 6.43 -5.86
C GLU A 57 -9.35 5.10 -6.55
N ALA A 58 -9.88 3.99 -6.02
CA ALA A 58 -9.73 2.68 -6.64
C ALA A 58 -10.23 2.70 -8.10
N LYS A 59 -11.41 3.28 -8.36
CA LYS A 59 -11.95 3.40 -9.73
C LYS A 59 -11.05 4.21 -10.66
N VAL A 60 -10.46 5.30 -10.17
CA VAL A 60 -9.53 6.14 -10.95
C VAL A 60 -8.27 5.34 -11.29
N LEU A 61 -7.63 4.73 -10.30
CA LEU A 61 -6.40 3.97 -10.51
C LEU A 61 -6.61 2.72 -11.38
N ILE A 62 -7.75 2.04 -11.27
CA ILE A 62 -8.10 0.93 -12.18
C ILE A 62 -8.12 1.40 -13.63
N ARG A 63 -8.70 2.58 -13.91
CA ARG A 63 -8.77 3.14 -15.26
C ARG A 63 -7.40 3.57 -15.77
N GLU A 64 -6.60 4.18 -14.90
CA GLU A 64 -5.27 4.68 -15.24
C GLU A 64 -4.25 3.56 -15.50
N TYR A 65 -4.25 2.53 -14.65
CA TYR A 65 -3.23 1.46 -14.67
C TYR A 65 -3.72 0.15 -15.31
N GLY A 66 -5.02 0.04 -15.61
CA GLY A 66 -5.62 -1.16 -16.19
C GLY A 66 -5.56 -2.39 -15.27
N TYR A 67 -5.36 -2.20 -13.97
CA TYR A 67 -5.21 -3.28 -13.00
C TYR A 67 -6.47 -3.44 -12.14
N ARG A 68 -7.21 -4.54 -12.33
CA ARG A 68 -8.54 -4.75 -11.72
C ARG A 68 -8.51 -5.14 -10.23
N LEU A 69 -7.34 -5.50 -9.70
CA LEU A 69 -7.17 -5.90 -8.30
C LEU A 69 -6.83 -4.71 -7.38
N ILE A 70 -7.14 -3.49 -7.81
CA ILE A 70 -7.12 -2.31 -6.94
C ILE A 70 -8.49 -2.19 -6.28
N LYS A 71 -8.52 -2.12 -4.94
CA LYS A 71 -9.73 -2.14 -4.13
C LYS A 71 -9.68 -1.06 -3.07
N SER A 72 -10.85 -0.57 -2.67
CA SER A 72 -10.92 0.25 -1.46
C SER A 72 -10.77 -0.65 -0.25
N ILE A 73 -10.05 -0.18 0.76
CA ILE A 73 -9.99 -0.80 2.10
C ILE A 73 -11.39 -0.99 2.73
N ASN A 74 -12.40 -0.27 2.24
CA ASN A 74 -13.79 -0.34 2.73
C ASN A 74 -14.70 -1.26 1.89
N SER A 75 -14.15 -1.98 0.93
CA SER A 75 -14.94 -2.89 0.08
C SER A 75 -15.00 -4.30 0.66
N ASN A 76 -15.81 -5.18 0.08
CA ASN A 76 -15.75 -6.60 0.41
C ASN A 76 -14.45 -7.19 -0.16
N LEU A 77 -13.61 -7.75 0.72
CA LEU A 77 -12.30 -8.30 0.41
C LEU A 77 -12.24 -9.83 0.56
N ASP A 78 -13.37 -10.49 0.78
CA ASP A 78 -13.46 -11.93 0.94
C ASP A 78 -12.94 -12.68 -0.30
N GLY A 79 -12.19 -13.76 -0.04
CA GLY A 79 -11.67 -14.64 -1.10
C GLY A 79 -10.41 -14.11 -1.79
N TYR A 80 -9.85 -12.96 -1.39
CA TYR A 80 -8.55 -12.51 -1.88
C TYR A 80 -7.42 -13.01 -0.95
N PRO A 81 -6.32 -13.56 -1.51
CA PRO A 81 -5.31 -14.24 -0.70
C PRO A 81 -4.24 -13.33 -0.09
N PHE A 82 -3.84 -12.26 -0.80
CA PHE A 82 -2.70 -11.43 -0.43
C PHE A 82 -2.92 -9.96 -0.81
N PHE A 83 -2.51 -9.06 0.08
CA PHE A 83 -2.73 -7.62 -0.07
C PHE A 83 -1.43 -6.83 0.05
N VAL A 84 -1.38 -5.72 -0.67
CA VAL A 84 -0.48 -4.60 -0.42
C VAL A 84 -1.29 -3.33 -0.27
N PHE A 85 -0.78 -2.30 0.38
CA PHE A 85 -1.55 -1.07 0.61
C PHE A 85 -0.79 0.21 0.26
N ASP A 86 -1.54 1.17 -0.27
CA ASP A 86 -1.08 2.52 -0.58
C ASP A 86 -1.13 3.43 0.66
N GLU A 87 -0.40 4.54 0.62
CA GLU A 87 -0.35 5.53 1.71
C GLU A 87 -1.69 6.17 2.05
N THR A 88 -2.72 5.97 1.23
CA THR A 88 -4.09 6.42 1.47
C THR A 88 -4.92 5.45 2.31
N ALA A 89 -4.49 4.19 2.47
CA ALA A 89 -5.16 3.23 3.31
C ALA A 89 -4.90 3.55 4.81
N PRO A 90 -5.93 3.74 5.64
CA PRO A 90 -5.73 4.05 7.05
C PRO A 90 -5.09 2.89 7.81
N ARG A 91 -4.08 3.19 8.65
CA ARG A 91 -3.37 2.20 9.48
C ARG A 91 -4.31 1.29 10.28
N GLU A 92 -5.26 1.89 10.99
CA GLU A 92 -6.21 1.17 11.86
C GLU A 92 -6.94 0.06 11.09
N LYS A 93 -7.28 0.29 9.82
CA LYS A 93 -7.96 -0.73 9.00
C LYS A 93 -7.02 -1.82 8.51
N ILE A 94 -5.76 -1.47 8.22
CA ILE A 94 -4.75 -2.47 7.86
C ILE A 94 -4.46 -3.39 9.04
N GLU A 95 -4.34 -2.85 10.25
CA GLU A 95 -4.14 -3.66 11.45
C GLU A 95 -5.36 -4.52 11.76
N ALA A 96 -6.59 -3.97 11.70
CA ALA A 96 -7.82 -4.75 11.88
C ALA A 96 -7.91 -5.92 10.88
N MET A 97 -7.60 -5.69 9.61
CA MET A 97 -7.55 -6.77 8.60
C MET A 97 -6.55 -7.87 8.97
N LYS A 98 -5.39 -7.49 9.50
CA LYS A 98 -4.35 -8.43 9.92
C LYS A 98 -4.80 -9.26 11.13
N GLU A 99 -5.48 -8.63 12.09
CA GLU A 99 -6.11 -9.30 13.23
C GLU A 99 -7.20 -10.29 12.79
N ASP A 100 -7.97 -9.92 11.75
CA ASP A 100 -8.97 -10.79 11.10
C ASP A 100 -8.35 -11.92 10.25
N GLY A 101 -7.02 -12.05 10.24
CA GLY A 101 -6.29 -13.13 9.57
C GLY A 101 -6.00 -12.88 8.08
N GLN A 102 -6.26 -11.68 7.56
CA GLN A 102 -5.88 -11.33 6.19
C GLN A 102 -4.36 -11.20 6.08
N ILE A 103 -3.80 -11.62 4.94
CA ILE A 103 -2.35 -11.61 4.71
C ILE A 103 -1.93 -10.31 4.02
N ILE A 104 -1.40 -9.38 4.80
CA ILE A 104 -0.79 -8.14 4.29
C ILE A 104 0.71 -8.39 4.03
N ILE A 105 1.14 -8.21 2.78
CA ILE A 105 2.51 -8.47 2.32
C ILE A 105 3.43 -7.30 2.68
N THR A 106 3.05 -6.09 2.27
CA THR A 106 3.77 -4.84 2.55
C THR A 106 2.90 -3.63 2.15
N GLY A 107 3.39 -2.41 2.34
CA GLY A 107 2.72 -1.19 1.91
C GLY A 107 3.41 0.06 2.44
N PHE A 108 2.82 1.22 2.17
CA PHE A 108 3.35 2.52 2.63
C PHE A 108 2.55 3.04 3.82
N LEU A 109 3.22 3.30 4.93
CA LEU A 109 2.61 3.82 6.15
C LEU A 109 3.11 5.25 6.44
N ARG A 110 2.19 6.20 6.67
CA ARG A 110 2.58 7.59 6.98
C ARG A 110 3.30 7.64 8.31
N ALA A 111 4.37 8.42 8.40
CA ALA A 111 5.12 8.59 9.66
C ALA A 111 4.21 9.09 10.81
N GLU A 112 3.22 9.93 10.51
CA GLU A 112 2.21 10.37 11.50
C GLU A 112 1.42 9.17 12.08
N ASP A 113 1.14 8.17 11.25
CA ASP A 113 0.49 6.94 11.68
C ASP A 113 1.42 6.07 12.52
N PHE A 114 2.76 6.22 12.41
CA PHE A 114 3.76 5.48 13.17
C PHE A 114 3.88 5.98 14.62
N TYR A 115 3.80 7.30 14.84
CA TYR A 115 4.07 7.94 16.13
C TYR A 115 2.82 8.39 16.91
N GLY A 116 1.61 8.23 16.36
CA GLY A 116 0.35 8.63 16.99
C GLY A 116 0.07 8.05 18.38
N GLU A 117 0.74 6.96 18.78
CA GLU A 117 0.60 6.35 20.12
C GLU A 117 1.57 6.90 21.17
N GLN A 118 2.68 7.56 20.79
CA GLN A 118 3.64 8.06 21.78
C GLN A 118 3.22 9.39 22.43
N ALA A 119 2.17 10.04 21.92
CA ALA A 119 1.67 11.31 22.44
C ALA A 119 0.50 11.19 23.43
N VAL A 120 -0.08 9.98 23.63
CA VAL A 120 -1.25 9.78 24.51
C VAL A 120 -0.84 9.25 25.91
N ASN A 121 0.43 8.90 26.10
CA ASN A 121 0.98 8.45 27.39
C ASN A 121 2.01 9.45 27.98
N LYS A 122 1.62 10.72 28.12
CA LYS A 122 2.31 11.68 28.99
C LYS A 122 1.32 12.48 29.81
#